data_AF-A0A3U0F3D0-F1
#
_entry.id   AF-A0A3U0F3D0-F1
#
_cell.length_a   1.000
_cell.length_b   1.000
_cell.length_c   1.000
_cell.angle_alpha   90.00
_cell.angle_beta   90.00
_cell.angle_gamma   90.00
#
_symmetry.space_group_name_H-M   'P 1'
#
loop_
_entity.id
_entity.type
_entity.pdbx_description
1 polymer ?
#
loop_
_entity_poly.entity_id
_entity_poly.type
_entity_poly.pdbx_seq_one_letter_code
_entity_poly.pdbx_strand_id
1 'polypeptide(L)'
;MEDKLYVFNYTHNRDKLFANLISIIDGIVADGVVRDEEVLYLDTWLLEANQIIRNGVIKSLSARVSDILADGVITEEERKELKNSLTKIQREILDIPGIDFYSAEMDLHLLNGLCKGLISDRTLTEDEIRYLDWWLTQNGALKSNYPGKDLYILIKDILKDGVITPEESETLHKALVDFTGCDLDSGVVDGLATRLPIDNDALVDLADKTYCLTGTFMAGKRAVVEERIKSAGGKISNGITQKLDFLVVGTLSSRDWKFSSHGRKIEKAVSYRDDNGAKLKIISEEMLFSVLP
;
A
#
# COMPACT_ATOMS: atom_id res chain seq x y z
N MET A 1 -2.88 14.37 -28.33
CA MET A 1 -2.46 15.22 -27.19
C MET A 1 -2.24 14.39 -25.92
N GLU A 2 -2.29 13.05 -26.00
CA GLU A 2 -2.19 12.11 -24.87
C GLU A 2 -0.74 11.71 -24.50
N ASP A 3 0.24 11.87 -25.39
CA ASP A 3 1.58 11.28 -25.16
C ASP A 3 2.55 12.09 -24.27
N LYS A 4 2.40 13.41 -24.14
CA LYS A 4 3.41 14.21 -23.42
C LYS A 4 3.34 14.10 -21.90
N LEU A 5 2.14 13.90 -21.34
CA LEU A 5 1.94 13.66 -19.91
C LEU A 5 2.32 12.23 -19.50
N TYR A 6 2.10 11.26 -20.39
CA TYR A 6 2.48 9.86 -20.17
C TYR A 6 4.00 9.70 -20.08
N VAL A 7 4.75 10.36 -20.99
CA VAL A 7 6.22 10.34 -20.97
C VAL A 7 6.80 11.08 -19.76
N PHE A 8 6.17 12.16 -19.29
CA PHE A 8 6.68 12.94 -18.14
C PHE A 8 6.56 12.17 -16.81
N ASN A 9 5.49 11.40 -16.62
CA ASN A 9 5.31 10.57 -15.43
C ASN A 9 5.93 9.17 -15.54
N TYR A 10 6.39 8.76 -16.73
CA TYR A 10 6.92 7.42 -16.97
C TYR A 10 8.11 7.08 -16.08
N THR A 11 9.13 7.95 -16.03
CA THR A 11 10.34 7.73 -15.22
C THR A 11 9.99 7.63 -13.74
N HIS A 12 9.19 8.56 -13.24
CA HIS A 12 8.76 8.57 -11.84
C HIS A 12 8.01 7.28 -11.51
N ASN A 13 6.98 6.95 -12.28
CA ASN A 13 6.17 5.73 -12.12
C ASN A 13 7.01 4.45 -12.19
N ARG A 14 8.01 4.40 -13.08
CA ARG A 14 8.94 3.29 -13.21
C ARG A 14 9.74 3.08 -11.94
N ASP A 15 10.30 4.15 -11.40
CA ASP A 15 11.17 4.09 -10.23
C ASP A 15 10.40 3.57 -9.01
N LYS A 16 9.10 3.89 -8.91
CA LYS A 16 8.22 3.39 -7.84
C LYS A 16 7.84 1.92 -8.03
N LEU A 17 7.55 1.51 -9.27
CA LEU A 17 7.31 0.08 -9.56
C LEU A 17 8.56 -0.73 -9.25
N PHE A 18 9.74 -0.20 -9.55
CA PHE A 18 11.01 -0.81 -9.19
C PHE A 18 11.24 -0.89 -7.68
N ALA A 19 10.96 0.19 -6.94
CA ALA A 19 11.00 0.16 -5.47
C ALA A 19 10.02 -0.90 -4.92
N ASN A 20 8.82 -1.00 -5.47
CA ASN A 20 7.85 -2.01 -5.05
C ASN A 20 8.34 -3.44 -5.36
N LEU A 21 8.81 -3.68 -6.59
CA LEU A 21 9.33 -4.99 -7.00
C LEU A 21 10.53 -5.43 -6.16
N ILE A 22 11.47 -4.51 -5.87
CA ILE A 22 12.65 -4.81 -5.03
C ILE A 22 12.21 -5.43 -3.71
N SER A 23 11.21 -4.83 -3.05
CA SER A 23 10.79 -5.30 -1.74
C SER A 23 9.73 -6.40 -1.78
N ILE A 24 8.94 -6.54 -2.85
CA ILE A 24 8.15 -7.75 -3.08
C ILE A 24 9.09 -8.96 -3.12
N ILE A 25 10.20 -8.83 -3.86
CA ILE A 25 11.24 -9.87 -3.90
C ILE A 25 11.80 -10.14 -2.51
N ASP A 26 12.12 -9.10 -1.72
CA ASP A 26 12.58 -9.27 -0.33
C ASP A 26 11.59 -10.07 0.51
N GLY A 27 10.29 -9.77 0.41
CA GLY A 27 9.24 -10.48 1.13
C GLY A 27 9.19 -11.96 0.74
N ILE A 28 9.10 -12.25 -0.57
CA ILE A 28 9.02 -13.63 -1.10
C ILE A 28 10.25 -14.48 -0.75
N VAL A 29 11.42 -13.86 -0.60
CA VAL A 29 12.66 -14.58 -0.31
C VAL A 29 13.05 -14.55 1.17
N ALA A 30 12.23 -13.93 2.04
CA ALA A 30 12.57 -13.64 3.43
C ALA A 30 12.80 -14.91 4.27
N ASP A 31 11.89 -15.88 4.18
CA ASP A 31 12.01 -17.20 4.85
C ASP A 31 12.92 -18.17 4.06
N GLY A 32 13.29 -17.78 2.84
CA GLY A 32 14.14 -18.54 1.94
C GLY A 32 13.44 -19.63 1.11
N VAL A 33 12.11 -19.77 1.20
CA VAL A 33 11.33 -20.82 0.52
C VAL A 33 10.24 -20.18 -0.33
N VAL A 34 10.42 -20.20 -1.66
CA VAL A 34 9.43 -19.65 -2.60
C VAL A 34 8.28 -20.63 -2.82
N ARG A 35 7.06 -20.28 -2.41
CA ARG A 35 5.84 -21.12 -2.52
C ARG A 35 5.05 -20.84 -3.79
N ASP A 36 4.13 -21.74 -4.12
CA ASP A 36 3.33 -21.64 -5.36
C ASP A 36 2.44 -20.41 -5.36
N GLU A 37 1.86 -20.11 -4.20
CA GLU A 37 1.02 -18.94 -3.97
C GLU A 37 1.79 -17.63 -4.24
N GLU A 38 3.06 -17.56 -3.84
CA GLU A 38 3.92 -16.40 -4.06
C GLU A 38 4.29 -16.23 -5.53
N VAL A 39 4.53 -17.34 -6.25
CA VAL A 39 4.80 -17.30 -7.70
C VAL A 39 3.56 -16.83 -8.45
N LEU A 40 2.37 -17.31 -8.07
CA LEU A 40 1.10 -16.89 -8.67
C LEU A 40 0.80 -15.41 -8.37
N TYR A 41 1.04 -14.97 -7.13
CA TYR A 41 0.95 -13.57 -6.75
C TYR A 41 1.87 -12.70 -7.62
N LEU A 42 3.13 -13.12 -7.75
CA LEU A 42 4.13 -12.41 -8.53
C LEU A 42 3.75 -12.33 -10.01
N ASP A 43 3.23 -13.40 -10.61
CA ASP A 43 2.73 -13.39 -12.00
C ASP A 43 1.63 -12.34 -12.17
N THR A 44 0.64 -12.37 -11.28
CA THR A 44 -0.50 -11.44 -11.34
C THR A 44 -0.02 -9.98 -11.19
N TRP A 45 0.86 -9.72 -10.21
CA TRP A 45 1.43 -8.39 -10.00
C TRP A 45 2.24 -7.91 -11.24
N LEU A 46 3.03 -8.80 -11.85
CA LEU A 46 3.83 -8.47 -13.04
C LEU A 46 2.96 -8.18 -14.27
N LEU A 47 1.87 -8.91 -14.45
CA LEU A 47 0.89 -8.66 -15.52
C LEU A 47 0.25 -7.27 -15.37
N GLU A 48 -0.13 -6.88 -14.16
CA GLU A 48 -0.67 -5.55 -13.88
C GLU A 48 0.40 -4.46 -14.06
N ALA A 49 1.61 -4.66 -13.54
CA ALA A 49 2.72 -3.73 -13.69
C ALA A 49 3.07 -3.47 -15.17
N ASN A 50 3.04 -4.51 -16.01
CA ASN A 50 3.31 -4.40 -17.44
C ASN A 50 2.22 -3.61 -18.21
N GLN A 51 0.99 -3.58 -17.71
CA GLN A 51 -0.07 -2.72 -18.27
C GLN A 51 0.17 -1.24 -17.95
N ILE A 52 0.77 -0.95 -16.79
CA ILE A 52 1.05 0.42 -16.33
C ILE A 52 2.32 0.95 -17.03
N ILE A 53 3.38 0.15 -17.06
CA ILE A 53 4.69 0.56 -17.59
C ILE A 53 5.24 -0.52 -18.52
N ARG A 54 5.42 -0.16 -19.78
CA ARG A 54 6.08 -0.99 -20.78
C ARG A 54 7.59 -1.02 -20.54
N ASN A 55 8.04 -1.85 -19.61
CA ASN A 55 9.43 -1.99 -19.22
C ASN A 55 9.99 -3.37 -19.58
N GLY A 56 11.22 -3.41 -20.14
CA GLY A 56 11.86 -4.66 -20.56
C GLY A 56 12.19 -5.62 -19.41
N VAL A 57 12.55 -5.11 -18.23
CA VAL A 57 12.84 -5.91 -17.03
C VAL A 57 11.56 -6.59 -16.55
N ILE A 58 10.48 -5.83 -16.39
CA ILE A 58 9.16 -6.35 -15.98
C ILE A 58 8.65 -7.38 -17.00
N LYS A 59 8.74 -7.08 -18.30
CA LYS A 59 8.32 -8.00 -19.35
C LYS A 59 9.12 -9.30 -19.36
N SER A 60 10.44 -9.22 -19.18
CA SER A 60 11.32 -10.39 -19.12
C SER A 60 11.01 -11.26 -17.91
N LEU A 61 10.83 -10.64 -16.74
CA LEU A 61 10.46 -11.37 -15.53
C LEU A 61 9.07 -12.00 -15.64
N SER A 62 8.08 -11.26 -16.14
CA SER A 62 6.72 -11.77 -16.40
C SER A 62 6.75 -13.01 -17.29
N ALA A 63 7.45 -12.96 -18.42
CA ALA A 63 7.55 -14.12 -19.31
C ALA A 63 8.14 -15.35 -18.60
N ARG A 64 9.19 -15.17 -17.80
CA ARG A 64 9.82 -16.27 -17.06
C ARG A 64 8.92 -16.86 -15.99
N VAL A 65 8.17 -16.03 -15.27
CA VAL A 65 7.21 -16.51 -14.27
C VAL A 65 6.07 -17.25 -14.96
N SER A 66 5.53 -16.72 -16.06
CA SER A 66 4.50 -17.41 -16.83
C SER A 66 4.97 -18.73 -17.43
N ASP A 67 6.24 -18.84 -17.82
CA ASP A 67 6.83 -20.09 -18.30
C ASP A 67 6.89 -21.15 -17.19
N ILE A 68 7.27 -20.76 -15.96
CA ILE A 68 7.27 -21.65 -14.77
C ILE A 68 5.86 -22.15 -14.43
N LEU A 69 4.84 -21.31 -14.63
CA LEU A 69 3.45 -21.66 -14.35
C LEU A 69 2.77 -22.45 -15.48
N ALA A 70 3.41 -22.58 -16.65
CA ALA A 70 2.75 -23.03 -17.88
C ALA A 70 2.30 -24.50 -17.85
N ASP A 71 3.03 -25.37 -17.16
CA ASP A 71 2.70 -26.79 -17.02
C ASP A 71 1.84 -27.10 -15.78
N GLY A 72 1.59 -26.09 -14.95
CA GLY A 72 0.79 -26.17 -13.74
C GLY A 72 1.49 -26.84 -12.54
N VAL A 73 2.80 -27.11 -12.62
CA VAL A 73 3.56 -27.75 -11.54
C VAL A 73 4.91 -27.04 -11.36
N ILE A 74 5.07 -26.33 -10.24
CA ILE A 74 6.35 -25.67 -9.94
C ILE A 74 7.30 -26.67 -9.25
N THR A 75 8.35 -27.06 -9.97
CA THR A 75 9.38 -27.98 -9.46
C THR A 75 10.37 -27.28 -8.53
N GLU A 76 11.06 -28.04 -7.69
CA GLU A 76 12.11 -27.50 -6.80
C GLU A 76 13.27 -26.83 -7.56
N GLU A 77 13.59 -27.32 -8.77
CA GLU A 77 14.61 -26.68 -9.60
C GLU A 77 14.12 -25.32 -10.12
N GLU A 78 12.87 -25.22 -10.56
CA GLU A 78 12.26 -23.95 -10.99
C GLU A 78 12.14 -22.95 -9.85
N ARG A 79 11.79 -23.38 -8.63
CA ARG A 79 11.81 -22.51 -7.44
C ARG A 79 13.19 -21.91 -7.21
N LYS A 80 14.23 -22.74 -7.29
CA LYS A 80 15.62 -22.32 -7.08
C LYS A 80 16.10 -21.39 -8.19
N GLU A 81 15.79 -21.70 -9.44
CA GLU A 81 16.10 -20.83 -10.58
C GLU A 81 15.37 -19.49 -10.49
N LEU A 82 14.09 -19.49 -10.09
CA LEU A 82 13.31 -18.29 -9.85
C LEU A 82 13.92 -17.46 -8.73
N LYS A 83 14.23 -18.05 -7.56
CA LYS A 83 14.86 -17.34 -6.44
C LYS A 83 16.18 -16.66 -6.86
N ASN A 84 17.04 -17.38 -7.59
CA ASN A 84 18.29 -16.82 -8.12
C ASN A 84 18.02 -15.68 -9.11
N SER A 85 17.00 -15.83 -9.96
CA SER A 85 16.56 -14.81 -10.90
C SER A 85 16.10 -13.54 -10.20
N LEU A 86 15.20 -13.67 -9.21
CA LEU A 86 14.66 -12.55 -8.46
C LEU A 86 15.79 -11.77 -7.78
N THR A 87 16.70 -12.49 -7.11
CA THR A 87 17.87 -11.88 -6.47
C THR A 87 18.77 -11.13 -7.46
N LYS A 88 18.95 -11.68 -8.67
CA LYS A 88 19.73 -11.02 -9.71
C LYS A 88 19.04 -9.76 -10.23
N ILE A 89 17.74 -9.83 -10.53
CA ILE A 89 16.95 -8.70 -11.02
C ILE A 89 16.92 -7.58 -9.97
N GLN A 90 16.73 -7.93 -8.70
CA GLN A 90 16.76 -6.97 -7.61
C GLN A 90 18.06 -6.17 -7.58
N ARG A 91 19.22 -6.85 -7.71
CA ARG A 91 20.54 -6.19 -7.81
C ARG A 91 20.65 -5.32 -9.06
N GLU A 92 20.22 -5.82 -10.21
CA GLU A 92 20.25 -5.06 -11.47
C GLU A 92 19.41 -3.76 -11.38
N ILE A 93 18.27 -3.80 -10.68
CA ILE A 93 17.43 -2.62 -10.46
C ILE A 93 18.10 -1.62 -9.51
N LEU A 94 18.69 -2.11 -8.41
CA LEU A 94 19.41 -1.28 -7.44
C LEU A 94 20.62 -0.56 -8.06
N ASP A 95 21.25 -1.17 -9.06
CA ASP A 95 22.40 -0.62 -9.78
C ASP A 95 22.02 0.39 -10.89
N ILE A 96 20.73 0.64 -11.14
CA ILE A 96 20.29 1.58 -12.19
C ILE A 96 20.69 3.02 -11.79
N PRO A 97 21.52 3.71 -12.61
CA PRO A 97 21.93 5.07 -12.28
C PRO A 97 20.75 6.05 -12.38
N GLY A 98 20.69 6.96 -11.41
CA GLY A 98 19.71 8.05 -11.39
C GLY A 98 18.39 7.74 -10.70
N ILE A 99 18.25 6.57 -10.07
CA ILE A 99 17.12 6.27 -9.17
C ILE A 99 17.57 6.49 -7.72
N ASP A 100 16.81 7.31 -6.98
CA ASP A 100 17.06 7.56 -5.55
C ASP A 100 16.13 6.73 -4.67
N PHE A 101 16.59 5.53 -4.32
CA PHE A 101 15.89 4.61 -3.42
C PHE A 101 15.93 5.02 -1.95
N TYR A 102 16.62 6.09 -1.57
CA TYR A 102 16.78 6.55 -0.19
C TYR A 102 15.88 7.73 0.18
N SER A 103 14.98 8.11 -0.73
CA SER A 103 14.02 9.17 -0.48
C SER A 103 12.82 8.66 0.34
N ALA A 104 12.25 9.53 1.17
CA ALA A 104 11.07 9.20 1.98
C ALA A 104 9.86 8.73 1.13
N GLU A 105 9.74 9.19 -0.11
CA GLU A 105 8.73 8.69 -1.05
C GLU A 105 9.01 7.22 -1.41
N MET A 106 10.26 6.86 -1.72
CA MET A 106 10.65 5.49 -2.05
C MET A 106 10.57 4.54 -0.87
N ASP A 107 10.90 4.97 0.35
CA ASP A 107 10.76 4.18 1.57
C ASP A 107 9.34 3.61 1.70
N LEU A 108 8.33 4.42 1.39
CA LEU A 108 6.94 3.95 1.40
C LEU A 108 6.67 2.89 0.34
N HIS A 109 7.31 2.95 -0.83
CA HIS A 109 7.13 1.97 -1.91
C HIS A 109 7.83 0.66 -1.61
N LEU A 110 9.01 0.75 -1.01
CA LEU A 110 9.74 -0.39 -0.49
C LEU A 110 8.92 -1.06 0.61
N LEU A 111 8.43 -0.32 1.61
CA LEU A 111 7.57 -0.89 2.66
C LEU A 111 6.31 -1.55 2.07
N ASN A 112 5.61 -0.88 1.15
CA ASN A 112 4.44 -1.46 0.50
C ASN A 112 4.76 -2.74 -0.27
N GLY A 113 5.89 -2.78 -0.97
CA GLY A 113 6.35 -3.96 -1.69
C GLY A 113 6.69 -5.10 -0.74
N LEU A 114 7.39 -4.79 0.35
CA LEU A 114 7.75 -5.77 1.38
C LEU A 114 6.49 -6.42 1.95
N CYS A 115 5.55 -5.62 2.45
CA CYS A 115 4.32 -6.13 3.02
C CYS A 115 3.53 -6.98 2.02
N LYS A 116 3.52 -6.63 0.73
CA LYS A 116 2.89 -7.41 -0.34
C LYS A 116 3.55 -8.77 -0.55
N GLY A 117 4.88 -8.82 -0.54
CA GLY A 117 5.62 -10.08 -0.63
C GLY A 117 5.31 -10.99 0.55
N LEU A 118 5.38 -10.46 1.78
CA LEU A 118 5.17 -11.24 3.02
C LEU A 118 3.74 -11.81 3.16
N ILE A 119 2.72 -11.18 2.58
CA ILE A 119 1.34 -11.68 2.67
C ILE A 119 0.93 -12.50 1.44
N SER A 120 1.83 -12.72 0.49
CA SER A 120 1.48 -13.31 -0.80
C SER A 120 1.05 -14.77 -0.72
N ASP A 121 1.55 -15.53 0.26
CA ASP A 121 1.14 -16.90 0.57
C ASP A 121 0.06 -16.99 1.68
N ARG A 122 -0.45 -15.84 2.15
CA ARG A 122 -1.44 -15.67 3.22
C ARG A 122 -1.01 -16.18 4.60
N THR A 123 0.26 -16.53 4.80
CA THR A 123 0.74 -17.10 6.07
C THR A 123 2.05 -16.45 6.49
N LEU A 124 2.01 -15.62 7.55
CA LEU A 124 3.23 -15.02 8.08
C LEU A 124 4.01 -15.98 8.99
N THR A 125 5.22 -16.32 8.56
CA THR A 125 6.21 -17.09 9.33
C THR A 125 6.95 -16.20 10.35
N GLU A 126 7.59 -16.82 11.34
CA GLU A 126 8.40 -16.08 12.32
C GLU A 126 9.56 -15.33 11.65
N ASP A 127 10.21 -15.94 10.66
CA ASP A 127 11.32 -15.33 9.94
C ASP A 127 10.88 -14.08 9.18
N GLU A 128 9.71 -14.10 8.56
CA GLU A 128 9.10 -12.95 7.88
C GLU A 128 8.76 -11.81 8.84
N ILE A 129 8.20 -12.12 10.00
CA ILE A 129 7.86 -11.11 11.01
C ILE A 129 9.13 -10.46 11.58
N ARG A 130 10.17 -11.28 11.82
CA ARG A 130 11.49 -10.78 12.25
C ARG A 130 12.17 -9.96 11.15
N TYR A 131 12.02 -10.36 9.90
CA TYR A 131 12.53 -9.60 8.76
C TYR A 131 11.85 -8.24 8.65
N LEU A 132 10.53 -8.18 8.80
CA LEU A 132 9.77 -6.93 8.81
C LEU A 132 10.16 -6.02 9.99
N ASP A 133 10.37 -6.57 11.19
CA ASP A 133 10.88 -5.83 12.35
C ASP A 133 12.26 -5.22 12.08
N TRP A 134 13.18 -6.02 11.53
CA TRP A 134 14.51 -5.57 11.16
C TRP A 134 14.42 -4.44 10.13
N TRP A 135 13.61 -4.62 9.08
CA TRP A 135 13.45 -3.66 7.98
C TRP A 135 12.90 -2.31 8.48
N LEU A 136 11.85 -2.33 9.32
CA LEU A 136 11.28 -1.11 9.90
C LEU A 136 12.23 -0.46 10.93
N THR A 137 13.04 -1.26 11.63
CA THR A 137 14.04 -0.73 12.56
C THR A 137 15.16 0.04 11.85
N GLN A 138 15.55 -0.37 10.64
CA GLN A 138 16.54 0.37 9.84
C GLN A 138 15.99 1.68 9.27
N ASN A 139 14.68 1.76 9.00
CA ASN A 139 14.03 2.92 8.40
C ASN A 139 13.53 3.93 9.45
N GLY A 140 14.44 4.81 9.90
CA GLY A 140 14.15 5.79 10.97
C GLY A 140 12.98 6.73 10.69
N ALA A 141 12.76 7.12 9.42
CA ALA A 141 11.64 7.98 9.04
C ALA A 141 10.29 7.27 9.18
N LEU A 142 10.18 6.03 8.69
CA LEU A 142 8.96 5.22 8.77
C LEU A 142 8.66 4.74 10.18
N LYS A 143 9.67 4.54 11.02
CA LYS A 143 9.49 4.23 12.44
C LYS A 143 8.70 5.29 13.20
N SER A 144 8.85 6.56 12.81
CA SER A 144 8.30 7.69 13.57
C SER A 144 7.10 8.35 12.90
N ASN A 145 6.85 8.05 11.63
CA ASN A 145 5.81 8.69 10.82
C ASN A 145 4.84 7.67 10.23
N TYR A 146 3.63 8.12 9.96
CA TYR A 146 2.67 7.34 9.19
C TYR A 146 3.20 7.06 7.78
N PRO A 147 2.94 5.87 7.20
CA PRO A 147 2.20 4.72 7.73
C PRO A 147 3.03 3.71 8.52
N GLY A 148 4.36 3.83 8.53
CA GLY A 148 5.24 2.82 9.12
C GLY A 148 5.17 2.73 10.64
N LYS A 149 4.83 3.83 11.33
CA LYS A 149 4.80 3.90 12.79
C LYS A 149 3.83 2.89 13.42
N ASP A 150 2.62 2.78 12.88
CA ASP A 150 1.58 1.92 13.46
C ASP A 150 1.94 0.44 13.30
N LEU A 151 2.47 0.07 12.12
CA LEU A 151 3.02 -1.26 11.88
C LEU A 151 4.21 -1.56 12.81
N TYR A 152 5.11 -0.59 13.00
CA TYR A 152 6.27 -0.75 13.87
C TYR A 152 5.86 -1.01 15.32
N ILE A 153 4.87 -0.27 15.84
CA ILE A 153 4.35 -0.48 17.20
C ILE A 153 3.75 -1.89 17.32
N LEU A 154 2.90 -2.28 16.36
CA LEU A 154 2.26 -3.59 16.36
C LEU A 154 3.30 -4.73 16.38
N ILE A 155 4.32 -4.66 15.54
CA ILE A 155 5.37 -5.69 15.46
C ILE A 155 6.19 -5.74 16.75
N LYS A 156 6.51 -4.59 17.35
CA LYS A 156 7.22 -4.55 18.63
C LYS A 156 6.39 -5.14 19.77
N ASP A 157 5.08 -4.99 19.74
CA ASP A 157 4.18 -5.59 20.70
C ASP A 157 4.10 -7.12 20.52
N ILE A 158 3.98 -7.61 19.28
CA ILE A 158 3.97 -9.05 18.95
C ILE A 158 5.29 -9.73 19.34
N LEU A 159 6.44 -9.07 19.12
CA LEU A 159 7.75 -9.65 19.43
C LEU A 159 8.16 -9.51 20.91
N LYS A 160 7.33 -8.87 21.74
CA LYS A 160 7.71 -8.43 23.08
C LYS A 160 7.93 -9.57 24.07
N ASP A 161 7.08 -10.59 24.02
CA ASP A 161 7.17 -11.75 24.90
C ASP A 161 8.07 -12.87 24.33
N GLY A 162 8.51 -12.69 23.08
CA GLY A 162 9.39 -13.60 22.35
C GLY A 162 8.67 -14.81 21.74
N VAL A 163 7.34 -14.88 21.79
CA VAL A 163 6.55 -15.99 21.25
C VAL A 163 5.45 -15.44 20.35
N ILE A 164 5.53 -15.71 19.06
CA ILE A 164 4.49 -15.29 18.11
C ILE A 164 3.35 -16.31 18.14
N THR A 165 2.19 -15.89 18.61
CA THR A 165 0.98 -16.72 18.60
C THR A 165 0.27 -16.68 17.23
N PRO A 166 -0.55 -17.70 16.90
CA PRO A 166 -1.37 -17.67 15.69
C PRO A 166 -2.29 -16.45 15.62
N GLU A 167 -2.84 -16.02 16.77
CA GLU A 167 -3.70 -14.84 16.86
C GLU A 167 -2.94 -13.54 16.57
N GLU A 168 -1.68 -13.42 16.99
CA GLU A 168 -0.82 -12.29 16.69
C GLU A 168 -0.39 -12.25 15.23
N SER A 169 -0.04 -13.41 14.66
CA SER A 169 0.26 -13.54 13.22
C SER A 169 -0.94 -13.13 12.36
N GLU A 170 -2.14 -13.59 12.71
CA GLU A 170 -3.40 -13.20 12.04
C GLU A 170 -3.70 -11.70 12.19
N THR A 171 -3.42 -11.12 13.37
CA THR A 171 -3.60 -9.69 13.61
C THR A 171 -2.65 -8.85 12.75
N LEU A 172 -1.39 -9.27 12.65
CA LEU A 172 -0.42 -8.64 11.77
C LEU A 172 -0.79 -8.80 10.31
N HIS A 173 -1.20 -9.99 9.88
CA HIS A 173 -1.64 -10.25 8.51
C HIS A 173 -2.78 -9.30 8.11
N LYS A 174 -3.80 -9.13 8.96
CA LYS A 174 -4.87 -8.14 8.75
C LYS A 174 -4.34 -6.72 8.64
N ALA A 175 -3.41 -6.32 9.51
CA ALA A 175 -2.80 -4.99 9.45
C ALA A 175 -1.99 -4.78 8.15
N LEU A 176 -1.34 -5.82 7.62
CA LEU A 176 -0.60 -5.77 6.36
C LEU A 176 -1.53 -5.73 5.15
N VAL A 177 -2.62 -6.51 5.15
CA VAL A 177 -3.70 -6.40 4.15
C VAL A 177 -4.30 -5.00 4.16
N ASP A 178 -4.61 -4.48 5.35
CA ASP A 178 -5.11 -3.12 5.52
C ASP A 178 -4.11 -2.09 5.08
N PHE A 179 -2.80 -2.30 5.28
CA PHE A 179 -1.78 -1.36 4.85
C PHE A 179 -1.57 -1.38 3.33
N THR A 180 -1.50 -2.57 2.74
CA THR A 180 -1.19 -2.76 1.32
C THR A 180 -2.41 -2.55 0.42
N GLY A 181 -3.60 -2.79 0.96
CA GLY A 181 -4.82 -2.95 0.20
C GLY A 181 -4.88 -4.26 -0.60
N CYS A 182 -3.95 -5.18 -0.39
CA CYS A 182 -3.93 -6.47 -1.09
C CYS A 182 -4.94 -7.42 -0.44
N ASP A 183 -6.09 -7.61 -1.09
CA ASP A 183 -7.09 -8.59 -0.65
C ASP A 183 -7.07 -9.81 -1.57
N LEU A 184 -6.20 -10.76 -1.22
CA LEU A 184 -6.03 -12.01 -1.97
C LEU A 184 -7.30 -12.87 -1.94
N ASP A 185 -8.16 -12.73 -0.94
CA ASP A 185 -9.40 -13.50 -0.83
C ASP A 185 -10.47 -13.02 -1.82
N SER A 186 -10.47 -11.73 -2.18
CA SER A 186 -11.28 -11.20 -3.28
C SER A 186 -10.61 -11.26 -4.65
N GLY A 187 -9.40 -11.83 -4.74
CA GLY A 187 -8.63 -11.98 -5.98
C GLY A 187 -7.93 -10.69 -6.43
N VAL A 188 -7.67 -9.77 -5.50
CA VAL A 188 -7.13 -8.45 -5.79
C VAL A 188 -5.70 -8.34 -5.26
N VAL A 189 -4.72 -8.36 -6.17
CA VAL A 189 -3.28 -8.34 -5.83
C VAL A 189 -2.67 -6.93 -5.73
N ASP A 190 -3.32 -5.94 -6.34
CA ASP A 190 -2.96 -4.51 -6.26
C ASP A 190 -4.20 -3.61 -6.44
N GLY A 191 -5.18 -3.77 -5.55
CA GLY A 191 -6.43 -3.03 -5.69
C GLY A 191 -7.15 -2.93 -4.37
N LEU A 192 -7.74 -1.74 -4.18
CA LEU A 192 -8.10 -1.15 -2.90
C LEU A 192 -6.86 -0.46 -2.32
N ALA A 193 -6.98 0.82 -2.02
CA ALA A 193 -5.97 1.47 -1.20
C ALA A 193 -5.87 0.71 0.12
N THR A 194 -4.76 0.94 0.81
CA THR A 194 -4.70 0.88 2.26
C THR A 194 -6.10 1.18 2.83
N ARG A 195 -6.65 0.39 3.76
CA ARG A 195 -7.63 0.94 4.70
C ARG A 195 -6.84 2.01 5.45
N LEU A 196 -6.87 3.20 4.87
CA LEU A 196 -6.20 4.42 5.31
C LEU A 196 -6.49 4.63 6.81
N PRO A 197 -5.82 5.55 7.54
CA PRO A 197 -5.89 5.59 8.99
C PRO A 197 -7.24 6.15 9.44
N ILE A 198 -8.28 5.36 9.21
CA ILE A 198 -9.69 5.61 9.40
C ILE A 198 -9.92 5.45 10.88
N ASP A 199 -10.42 6.51 11.49
CA ASP A 199 -10.88 6.49 12.86
C ASP A 199 -12.24 5.77 12.89
N ASN A 200 -12.25 4.43 12.93
CA ASN A 200 -13.49 3.63 12.88
C ASN A 200 -14.50 3.98 13.99
N ASP A 201 -14.01 4.46 15.15
CA ASP A 201 -14.84 4.91 16.28
C ASP A 201 -15.29 6.37 16.16
N ALA A 202 -15.03 7.06 15.04
CA ALA A 202 -15.42 8.44 14.87
C ALA A 202 -16.94 8.59 14.77
N LEU A 203 -17.51 9.37 15.69
CA LEU A 203 -18.89 9.83 15.60
C LEU A 203 -18.99 10.92 14.54
N VAL A 204 -19.62 10.60 13.41
CA VAL A 204 -19.79 11.52 12.29
C VAL A 204 -21.01 12.42 12.54
N ASP A 205 -20.77 13.72 12.66
CA ASP A 205 -21.80 14.76 12.81
C ASP A 205 -21.75 15.71 11.62
N LEU A 206 -22.87 15.90 10.94
CA LEU A 206 -22.96 16.70 9.72
C LEU A 206 -23.14 18.20 9.99
N ALA A 207 -23.76 18.57 11.11
CA ALA A 207 -24.17 19.95 11.35
C ALA A 207 -23.00 20.84 11.77
N ASP A 208 -22.78 21.93 11.03
CA ASP A 208 -21.72 22.93 11.29
C ASP A 208 -20.27 22.40 11.24
N LYS A 209 -20.07 21.16 10.82
CA LYS A 209 -18.76 20.51 10.68
C LYS A 209 -18.13 20.75 9.32
N THR A 210 -16.80 20.81 9.30
CA THR A 210 -16.03 21.03 8.07
C THR A 210 -15.43 19.73 7.56
N TYR A 211 -15.74 19.40 6.31
CA TYR A 211 -15.33 18.19 5.61
C TYR A 211 -14.37 18.50 4.47
N CYS A 212 -13.39 17.64 4.25
CA CYS A 212 -12.55 17.65 3.05
C CYS A 212 -12.68 16.28 2.40
N LEU A 213 -12.89 16.26 1.08
CA LEU A 213 -12.98 15.02 0.33
C LEU A 213 -11.65 14.70 -0.34
N THR A 214 -11.28 13.43 -0.32
CA THR A 214 -10.12 12.88 -1.04
C THR A 214 -10.46 11.51 -1.64
N GLY A 215 -9.78 11.11 -2.72
CA GLY A 215 -10.05 9.86 -3.44
C GLY A 215 -11.26 9.91 -4.39
N THR A 216 -11.57 8.78 -5.04
CA THR A 216 -12.75 8.62 -5.88
C THR A 216 -13.86 7.96 -5.08
N PHE A 217 -15.09 8.43 -5.26
CA PHE A 217 -16.23 7.99 -4.46
C PHE A 217 -17.06 6.97 -5.23
N MET A 218 -17.45 5.90 -4.55
CA MET A 218 -18.33 4.86 -5.10
C MET A 218 -19.72 5.43 -5.39
N ALA A 219 -20.21 6.34 -4.53
CA ALA A 219 -21.50 6.98 -4.65
C ALA A 219 -21.61 7.99 -5.81
N GLY A 220 -20.52 8.24 -6.55
CA GLY A 220 -20.53 9.03 -7.78
C GLY A 220 -19.52 10.18 -7.79
N LYS A 221 -19.80 11.20 -8.60
CA LYS A 221 -18.90 12.35 -8.75
C LYS A 221 -18.75 13.09 -7.42
N ARG A 222 -17.53 13.52 -7.09
CA ARG A 222 -17.21 14.28 -5.85
C ARG A 222 -18.16 15.44 -5.60
N ALA A 223 -18.53 16.18 -6.65
CA ALA A 223 -19.47 17.29 -6.54
C ALA A 223 -20.83 16.90 -5.93
N VAL A 224 -21.31 15.68 -6.20
CA VAL A 224 -22.57 15.15 -5.64
C VAL A 224 -22.42 14.87 -4.15
N VAL A 225 -21.29 14.30 -3.74
CA VAL A 225 -20.98 14.05 -2.32
C VAL A 225 -20.85 15.36 -1.56
N GLU A 226 -20.17 16.36 -2.14
CA GLU A 226 -20.08 17.71 -1.57
C GLU A 226 -21.44 18.37 -1.40
N GLU A 227 -22.33 18.21 -2.37
CA GLU A 227 -23.69 18.74 -2.31
C GLU A 227 -24.49 18.09 -1.18
N ARG A 228 -24.45 16.76 -1.06
CA ARG A 228 -25.13 16.04 0.04
C ARG A 228 -24.66 16.50 1.42
N ILE A 229 -23.34 16.66 1.61
CA ILE A 229 -22.78 17.18 2.87
C ILE A 229 -23.29 18.61 3.14
N LYS A 230 -23.28 19.47 2.13
CA LYS A 230 -23.78 20.86 2.27
C LYS A 230 -25.27 20.90 2.60
N SER A 231 -26.07 20.06 1.94
CA SER A 231 -27.51 19.94 2.19
C SER A 231 -27.83 19.45 3.60
N ALA A 232 -26.94 18.64 4.19
CA ALA A 232 -27.04 18.18 5.57
C ALA A 232 -26.48 19.17 6.61
N GLY A 233 -26.06 20.39 6.21
CA GLY A 233 -25.57 21.44 7.12
C GLY A 233 -24.05 21.46 7.32
N GLY A 234 -23.29 20.64 6.58
CA GLY A 234 -21.84 20.60 6.62
C GLY A 234 -21.18 21.63 5.69
N LYS A 235 -19.90 21.91 5.95
CA LYS A 235 -19.06 22.85 5.16
C LYS A 235 -17.98 22.07 4.42
N ILE A 236 -17.70 22.42 3.17
CA ILE A 236 -16.64 21.78 2.38
C ILE A 236 -15.38 22.63 2.36
N SER A 237 -14.25 22.00 2.63
CA SER A 237 -12.90 22.54 2.48
C SER A 237 -12.18 21.87 1.32
N ASN A 238 -11.51 22.67 0.48
CA ASN A 238 -10.74 22.16 -0.66
C ASN A 238 -9.41 21.51 -0.26
N GLY A 239 -8.96 21.70 0.99
CA GLY A 239 -7.70 21.14 1.48
C GLY A 239 -7.67 20.93 2.99
N ILE A 240 -6.56 20.37 3.47
CA ILE A 240 -6.35 20.12 4.90
C ILE A 240 -5.95 21.42 5.59
N THR A 241 -6.78 21.83 6.55
CA THR A 241 -6.61 23.03 7.38
C THR A 241 -6.79 22.68 8.86
N GLN A 242 -6.33 23.53 9.77
CA GLN A 242 -6.46 23.28 11.22
C GLN A 242 -7.91 23.33 11.73
N LYS A 243 -8.84 23.90 10.94
CA LYS A 243 -10.27 23.97 11.26
C LYS A 243 -11.07 22.80 10.70
N LEU A 244 -10.39 21.86 10.03
CA LEU A 244 -11.04 20.71 9.43
C LEU A 244 -11.47 19.73 10.53
N ASP A 245 -12.74 19.34 10.53
CA ASP A 245 -13.27 18.34 11.46
C ASP A 245 -13.11 16.92 10.89
N PHE A 246 -13.37 16.75 9.59
CA PHE A 246 -13.34 15.44 8.94
C PHE A 246 -12.60 15.46 7.60
N LEU A 247 -11.70 14.50 7.39
CA LEU A 247 -11.22 14.10 6.06
C LEU A 247 -11.99 12.83 5.67
N VAL A 248 -12.77 12.91 4.59
CA VAL A 248 -13.50 11.75 4.04
C VAL A 248 -12.70 11.17 2.90
N VAL A 249 -12.42 9.88 2.97
CA VAL A 249 -11.77 9.13 1.90
C VAL A 249 -12.79 8.33 1.11
N GLY A 250 -12.85 8.57 -0.19
CA GLY A 250 -13.64 7.77 -1.14
C GLY A 250 -13.15 6.32 -1.23
N THR A 251 -14.08 5.37 -1.37
CA THR A 251 -13.79 3.93 -1.41
C THR A 251 -13.05 3.51 -2.67
N LEU A 252 -13.31 4.18 -3.80
CA LEU A 252 -12.64 3.89 -5.07
C LEU A 252 -11.28 4.60 -5.09
N SER A 253 -10.25 3.84 -4.76
CA SER A 253 -8.89 4.34 -4.88
C SER A 253 -8.42 4.20 -6.33
N SER A 254 -8.01 5.31 -6.94
CA SER A 254 -7.33 5.28 -8.24
C SER A 254 -6.01 4.53 -8.07
N ARG A 255 -5.63 3.67 -9.03
CA ARG A 255 -4.35 2.93 -9.04
C ARG A 255 -3.10 3.83 -8.83
N ASP A 256 -3.23 5.14 -9.02
CA ASP A 256 -2.18 6.15 -8.86
C ASP A 256 -2.29 6.98 -7.55
N TRP A 257 -3.10 6.54 -6.57
CA TRP A 257 -3.55 7.39 -5.45
C TRP A 257 -2.40 7.93 -4.59
N LYS A 258 -1.32 7.16 -4.42
CA LYS A 258 -0.13 7.53 -3.63
C LYS A 258 0.63 8.74 -4.21
N PHE A 259 0.42 9.08 -5.48
CA PHE A 259 1.09 10.21 -6.17
C PHE A 259 0.16 11.33 -6.62
N SER A 260 -1.14 11.12 -6.50
CA SER A 260 -2.12 12.16 -6.73
C SER A 260 -2.16 13.12 -5.53
N SER A 261 -2.77 14.29 -5.71
CA SER A 261 -3.04 15.24 -4.60
C SER A 261 -3.80 14.60 -3.43
N HIS A 262 -4.37 13.41 -3.60
CA HIS A 262 -5.10 12.66 -2.59
C HIS A 262 -4.18 12.04 -1.51
N GLY A 263 -3.04 11.44 -1.86
CA GLY A 263 -2.09 10.86 -0.88
C GLY A 263 -1.51 11.91 0.07
N ARG A 264 -1.09 13.06 -0.49
CA ARG A 264 -0.59 14.22 0.28
C ARG A 264 -1.62 14.82 1.23
N LYS A 265 -2.92 14.73 0.92
CA LYS A 265 -3.99 15.17 1.83
C LYS A 265 -4.12 14.23 3.03
N ILE A 266 -3.92 12.93 2.84
CA ILE A 266 -4.01 11.96 3.93
C ILE A 266 -2.82 12.12 4.87
N GLU A 267 -1.59 12.16 4.34
CA GLU A 267 -0.38 12.39 5.15
C GLU A 267 -0.48 13.67 5.99
N LYS A 268 -0.93 14.77 5.37
CA LYS A 268 -1.12 16.05 6.06
C LYS A 268 -2.23 15.97 7.12
N ALA A 269 -3.29 15.21 6.87
CA ALA A 269 -4.36 15.02 7.85
C ALA A 269 -3.88 14.19 9.04
N VAL A 270 -3.08 13.14 8.81
CA VAL A 270 -2.49 12.32 9.87
C VAL A 270 -1.55 13.15 10.74
N SER A 271 -0.63 13.93 10.15
CA SER A 271 0.22 14.83 10.93
C SER A 271 -0.58 15.84 11.76
N TYR A 272 -1.70 16.37 11.23
CA TYR A 272 -2.54 17.30 12.00
C TYR A 272 -3.24 16.61 13.17
N ARG A 273 -3.73 15.38 12.96
CA ARG A 273 -4.34 14.55 14.01
C ARG A 273 -3.32 14.20 15.10
N ASP A 274 -2.15 13.70 14.71
CA ASP A 274 -1.16 13.09 15.61
C ASP A 274 -0.25 14.13 16.29
N ASP A 275 0.23 15.15 15.56
CA ASP A 275 1.24 16.09 16.07
C ASP A 275 0.64 17.30 16.80
N ASN A 276 -0.61 17.67 16.49
CA ASN A 276 -1.22 18.91 17.00
C ASN A 276 -2.42 18.67 17.93
N GLY A 277 -2.75 17.41 18.24
CA GLY A 277 -3.96 17.06 18.98
C GLY A 277 -5.22 17.61 18.32
N ALA A 278 -5.20 17.82 16.99
CA ALA A 278 -6.33 18.39 16.29
C ALA A 278 -7.51 17.42 16.36
N LYS A 279 -8.72 17.96 16.51
CA LYS A 279 -9.97 17.18 16.49
C LYS A 279 -10.29 16.54 15.12
N LEU A 280 -9.37 16.64 14.16
CA LEU A 280 -9.52 16.09 12.83
C LEU A 280 -9.65 14.58 12.90
N LYS A 281 -10.75 14.06 12.35
CA LYS A 281 -10.99 12.63 12.15
C LYS A 281 -10.89 12.27 10.68
N ILE A 282 -10.30 11.12 10.38
CA ILE A 282 -10.23 10.57 9.04
C ILE A 282 -11.29 9.48 8.98
N ILE A 283 -12.25 9.59 8.07
CA ILE A 283 -13.38 8.66 7.97
C ILE A 283 -13.51 8.12 6.54
N SER A 284 -14.08 6.92 6.41
CA SER A 284 -14.39 6.34 5.11
C SER A 284 -15.64 6.96 4.50
N GLU A 285 -15.80 6.76 3.18
CA GLU A 285 -17.05 7.05 2.48
C GLU A 285 -18.24 6.34 3.14
N GLU A 286 -18.10 5.07 3.52
CA GLU A 286 -19.17 4.29 4.16
C GLU A 286 -19.64 4.92 5.48
N MET A 287 -18.70 5.39 6.32
CA MET A 287 -19.03 6.08 7.57
C MET A 287 -19.75 7.41 7.34
N LEU A 288 -19.42 8.13 6.26
CA LEU A 288 -20.14 9.34 5.89
C LEU A 288 -21.57 9.00 5.41
N PHE A 289 -21.69 7.99 4.55
CA PHE A 289 -22.97 7.61 3.94
C PHE A 289 -23.94 6.94 4.91
N SER A 290 -23.45 6.40 6.04
CA SER A 290 -24.31 5.88 7.10
C SER A 290 -25.09 6.98 7.84
N VAL A 291 -24.61 8.23 7.81
CA VAL A 291 -25.23 9.38 8.48
C VAL A 291 -25.85 10.39 7.52
N LEU A 292 -25.50 10.35 6.23
CA LEU A 292 -26.11 11.20 5.21
C LEU A 292 -27.56 10.76 4.94
N PRO A 293 -28.48 11.72 4.75
CA PRO A 293 -29.87 11.43 4.37
C PRO A 293 -30.02 10.91 2.93
#